data_AF-A0AAN8IM78-F1
#
_entry.id   AF-A0AAN8IM78-F1
#
_cell.length_a   1.000
_cell.length_b   1.000
_cell.length_c   1.000
_cell.angle_alpha   90.00
_cell.angle_beta   90.00
_cell.angle_gamma   90.00
#
_symmetry.space_group_name_H-M   'P 1'
#
loop_
_entity.id
_entity.type
_entity.pdbx_description
1 polymer ?
#
loop_
_entity_poly.entity_id
_entity_poly.type
_entity_poly.pdbx_seq_one_letter_code
_entity_poly.pdbx_strand_id
1 'polypeptide(L)' 'SYSYNTAEVRIIWRDWEPVSIPDPNSKNLPDFELIQFTHRNATLVYTAGLWDQLEVEFTFRRLYGYYVLQ' A
#
# COMPACT_ATOMS: atom_id res chain seq x y z
N SER A 1 -7.82 0.32 12.60
CA SER A 1 -7.75 0.62 14.05
C SER A 1 -7.65 -0.70 14.79
N TYR A 2 -6.81 -0.81 15.83
CA TYR A 2 -6.67 -2.07 16.57
C TYR A 2 -7.84 -2.30 17.54
N SER A 3 -8.23 -1.28 18.30
CA SER A 3 -9.25 -1.40 19.35
C SER A 3 -10.64 -0.90 18.98
N TYR A 4 -10.77 -0.13 17.90
CA TYR A 4 -12.06 0.44 17.47
C TYR A 4 -12.54 -0.23 16.19
N ASN A 5 -13.75 -0.77 16.22
CA ASN A 5 -14.37 -1.45 15.09
C ASN A 5 -15.17 -0.45 14.23
N THR A 6 -15.80 -0.91 13.13
CA THR A 6 -16.52 -0.01 12.20
C THR A 6 -17.74 0.68 12.81
N ALA A 7 -18.27 0.20 13.93
CA ALA A 7 -19.40 0.86 14.61
C ALA A 7 -18.95 2.13 15.35
N GLU A 8 -17.70 2.17 15.77
CA GLU A 8 -17.13 3.30 16.52
C GLU A 8 -16.35 4.25 15.59
N VAL A 9 -15.55 3.69 14.67
CA VAL A 9 -14.66 4.46 13.80
C VAL A 9 -14.68 3.90 12.38
N ARG A 10 -14.89 4.78 11.40
CA ARG A 10 -14.72 4.47 9.98
C ARG A 10 -13.38 4.99 9.49
N ILE A 11 -12.67 4.19 8.71
CA ILE A 11 -11.41 4.61 8.08
C ILE A 11 -11.60 4.53 6.57
N ILE A 12 -11.41 5.67 5.90
CA ILE A 12 -11.58 5.80 4.45
C ILE A 12 -10.37 6.50 3.84
N TRP A 13 -10.07 6.16 2.60
CA TRP A 13 -9.10 6.88 1.80
C TRP A 13 -9.58 8.30 1.53
N ARG A 14 -8.64 9.22 1.27
CA ARG A 14 -9.00 10.56 0.76
C ARG A 14 -9.34 10.45 -0.72
N ASP A 15 -10.39 11.16 -1.14
CA ASP A 15 -10.87 11.13 -2.52
C ASP A 15 -9.88 11.73 -3.53
N TRP A 16 -9.10 12.74 -3.12
CA TRP A 16 -8.23 13.51 -4.02
C TRP A 16 -6.79 12.99 -4.10
N GLU A 17 -6.28 12.40 -3.01
CA GLU A 17 -4.93 11.81 -2.97
C GLU A 17 -4.88 10.76 -1.84
N PRO A 18 -5.22 9.50 -2.15
CA PRO A 18 -5.26 8.43 -1.16
C PRO A 18 -3.85 8.01 -0.74
N VAL A 19 -2.90 7.98 -1.68
CA VAL A 19 -1.50 7.62 -1.44
C VAL A 19 -0.60 8.61 -2.18
N SER A 20 0.39 9.15 -1.48
CA SER A 20 1.41 10.02 -2.07
C SER A 20 2.81 9.49 -1.81
N ILE A 21 3.68 9.62 -2.81
CA ILE A 21 5.11 9.27 -2.73
C ILE A 21 5.88 10.59 -2.76
N PRO A 22 6.49 11.04 -1.64
CA PRO A 22 7.01 12.40 -1.51
C PRO A 22 8.19 12.73 -2.44
N ASP A 23 9.05 11.74 -2.71
CA ASP A 23 10.21 11.91 -3.59
C ASP A 23 9.98 11.18 -4.92
N PRO A 24 9.90 11.90 -6.05
CA PRO A 24 9.76 11.29 -7.37
C PRO A 24 10.90 10.32 -7.72
N ASN A 25 12.09 10.51 -7.13
CA ASN A 25 13.26 9.65 -7.34
C ASN A 25 13.26 8.42 -6.44
N SER A 26 12.43 8.35 -5.39
CA SER A 26 12.36 7.19 -4.49
C SER A 26 11.70 5.96 -5.14
N LYS A 27 11.34 6.05 -6.42
CA LYS A 27 10.87 4.92 -7.23
C LYS A 27 12.01 3.97 -7.62
N ASN A 28 13.25 4.44 -7.61
CA ASN A 28 14.43 3.68 -8.00
C ASN A 28 15.18 3.21 -6.75
N LEU A 29 14.90 1.98 -6.34
CA LEU A 29 15.69 1.26 -5.34
C LEU A 29 16.90 0.59 -6.04
N PRO A 30 17.99 0.28 -5.31
CA PRO A 30 19.22 -0.27 -5.91
C PRO A 30 18.99 -1.49 -6.81
N ASP A 31 18.11 -2.41 -6.39
CA ASP A 31 17.79 -3.64 -7.12
C ASP A 31 16.37 -3.66 -7.69
N PHE A 32 15.57 -2.62 -7.45
CA PHE A 32 14.14 -2.64 -7.77
C PHE A 32 13.64 -1.29 -8.27
N GLU A 33 12.72 -1.34 -9.21
CA GLU A 33 11.98 -0.18 -9.69
C GLU A 33 10.52 -0.33 -9.29
N LEU A 34 9.97 0.67 -8.59
CA LEU A 34 8.53 0.76 -8.33
C LEU A 34 7.81 1.11 -9.63
N ILE A 35 7.11 0.13 -10.21
CA ILE A 35 6.45 0.27 -11.51
C ILE A 35 4.98 0.71 -11.38
N GLN A 36 4.32 0.38 -10.28
CA GLN A 36 2.94 0.76 -10.00
C GLN A 36 2.65 0.67 -8.51
N PHE A 37 1.62 1.40 -8.06
CA PHE A 37 0.98 1.17 -6.79
C PHE A 37 -0.53 1.30 -6.96
N THR A 38 -1.29 0.53 -6.18
CA THR A 38 -2.75 0.62 -6.11
C THR A 38 -3.18 0.72 -4.66
N HIS A 39 -4.39 1.21 -4.42
CA HIS A 39 -4.96 1.27 -3.08
C HIS A 39 -6.35 0.63 -3.11
N ARG A 40 -6.72 -0.01 -2.00
CA ARG A 40 -8.02 -0.64 -1.83
C ARG A 40 -8.55 -0.45 -0.42
N ASN A 41 -9.85 -0.58 -0.27
CA ASN A 41 -10.53 -0.70 1.01
C ASN A 41 -11.09 -2.12 1.16
N ALA A 42 -11.04 -2.64 2.36
CA ALA A 42 -11.62 -3.91 2.73
C ALA A 42 -12.37 -3.76 4.05
N THR A 43 -13.47 -4.48 4.21
CA THR A 43 -14.12 -4.66 5.51
C THR A 43 -13.98 -6.11 5.89
N LEU A 44 -13.28 -6.37 6.99
CA LEU A 44 -12.96 -7.70 7.48
C LEU A 44 -13.86 -8.06 8.66
N VAL A 45 -14.23 -9.33 8.74
CA VAL A 45 -14.98 -9.89 9.87
C VAL A 45 -13.98 -10.53 10.84
N TYR A 46 -14.00 -10.09 12.09
CA TYR A 46 -13.30 -10.76 13.19
C TYR A 46 -14.29 -11.09 14.32
N THR A 47 -13.82 -11.80 15.35
CA THR A 47 -14.67 -12.28 16.45
C THR A 47 -15.43 -11.18 17.17
N ALA A 48 -14.86 -9.98 17.29
CA ALA A 48 -15.48 -8.84 17.97
C ALA A 48 -16.15 -7.83 17.01
N GLY A 49 -16.50 -8.21 15.78
CA GLY A 49 -17.24 -7.38 14.81
C GLY A 49 -16.59 -7.20 13.43
N LEU A 50 -16.78 -6.02 12.85
CA LEU A 50 -16.27 -5.63 11.54
C LEU A 50 -15.16 -4.60 11.67
N TRP A 51 -14.13 -4.70 10.83
CA TRP A 51 -13.00 -3.76 10.79
C TRP A 51 -12.78 -3.24 9.38
N ASP A 52 -12.68 -1.92 9.24
CA ASP A 52 -12.18 -1.29 8.02
C ASP A 52 -10.65 -1.47 7.95
N GLN A 53 -10.18 -1.92 6.80
CA GLN A 53 -8.77 -2.02 6.43
C GLN A 53 -8.53 -1.23 5.15
N LEU A 54 -7.61 -0.28 5.22
CA LEU A 54 -7.07 0.39 4.04
C LEU A 54 -5.76 -0.29 3.68
N GLU A 55 -5.59 -0.62 2.40
CA GLU A 55 -4.41 -1.32 1.92
C GLU A 55 -3.81 -0.61 0.71
N VAL A 56 -2.48 -0.59 0.65
CA VAL A 56 -1.70 -0.13 -0.50
C VAL A 56 -0.86 -1.28 -1.00
N GLU A 57 -0.97 -1.58 -2.27
CA GLU A 57 -0.15 -2.59 -2.93
C GLU A 57 0.90 -1.89 -3.79
N PHE A 58 2.17 -2.21 -3.55
CA PHE A 58 3.30 -1.70 -4.34
C PHE A 58 3.86 -2.84 -5.19
N THR A 59 3.95 -2.64 -6.51
CA THR A 59 4.59 -3.62 -7.40
C THR A 59 5.96 -3.14 -7.80
N PHE A 60 6.96 -3.97 -7.53
CA PHE A 60 8.35 -3.71 -7.87
C PHE A 60 8.82 -4.65 -8.98
N ARG A 61 9.59 -4.12 -9.93
CA ARG A 61 10.33 -4.89 -10.93
C ARG A 61 11.79 -4.99 -10.50
N ARG A 62 12.35 -6.20 -10.48
CA ARG A 62 13.78 -6.40 -10.18
C ARG A 62 14.66 -5.95 -11.34
N LEU A 63 15.75 -5.27 -11.04
CA LEU A 63 16.79 -4.88 -11.99
C LEU A 63 17.82 -6.01 -12.11
N TYR A 64 18.11 -6.44 -13.34
CA TYR A 64 19.03 -7.57 -13.60
C TYR A 64 20.38 -7.16 -14.20
N GLY A 65 20.64 -5.86 -14.39
CA GLY A 65 21.85 -5.38 -15.08
C GLY A 65 23.16 -5.89 -14.47
N TYR A 66 23.20 -6.06 -13.14
CA TYR A 66 24.35 -6.64 -12.44
C TYR A 66 24.48 -8.16 -12.66
N TYR A 67 23.38 -8.91 -12.71
CA TYR A 67 23.39 -10.37 -12.86
C TYR A 67 23.73 -10.86 -14.27
N VAL A 68 23.70 -10.00 -15.28
CA VAL A 68 24.06 -10.38 -16.67
C VAL A 68 25.56 -10.30 -16.92
N LEU A 69 26.31 -9.50 -16.14
CA LEU A 69 27.73 -9.19 -16.37
C LEU A 69 28.68 -9.88 -15.39
N GLN A 70 28.16 -10.69 -14.47
CA GLN A 70 28.93 -11.45 -13.47
C GLN A 70 28.94 -12.94 -13.82
#